data_AF-R1CNB8-F1
#
_entry.id   AF-R1CNB8-F1
#
_cell.length_a   1.000
_cell.length_b   1.000
_cell.length_c   1.000
_cell.angle_alpha   90.00
_cell.angle_beta   90.00
_cell.angle_gamma   90.00
#
_symmetry.space_group_name_H-M   'P 1'
#
loop_
_entity.id
_entity.type
_entity.pdbx_description
1 polymer ?
#
loop_
_entity_poly.entity_id
_entity_poly.type
_entity_poly.pdbx_seq_one_letter_code
_entity_poly.pdbx_strand_id
1 'polypeptide(L)'
;MREIIIDVHHIESTAIPGIKAKPIIDILVVVSDIGEVDSYNCCMAELGYVAMGEYGIQRRRFFIKGGNKEIERHINFRDYLINHPNEAKEYSQLKEKLAEKYTYDIDSYVRGKNKFINKIDEKAKAWKENQTK
;
A
#
# COMPACT_ATOMS: atom_id res chain seq x y z
N MET A 1 -20.04 -18.12 9.86
CA MET A 1 -19.74 -16.70 9.57
C MET A 1 -20.84 -15.72 10.03
N ARG A 2 -22.13 -16.09 10.10
CA ARG A 2 -23.21 -15.19 10.57
C ARG A 2 -23.50 -15.19 12.08
N GLU A 3 -22.92 -16.08 12.89
CA GLU A 3 -23.39 -16.28 14.27
C GLU A 3 -22.67 -15.43 15.34
N ILE A 4 -21.45 -14.93 15.08
CA ILE A 4 -20.72 -14.09 16.07
C ILE A 4 -20.68 -12.61 15.77
N ILE A 5 -20.98 -12.18 14.55
CA ILE A 5 -20.90 -10.77 14.16
C ILE A 5 -22.14 -10.07 14.70
N ILE A 6 -21.93 -9.07 15.55
CA ILE A 6 -22.98 -8.22 16.12
C ILE A 6 -23.21 -7.01 15.22
N ASP A 7 -22.14 -6.34 14.79
CA ASP A 7 -22.23 -5.13 13.97
C ASP A 7 -20.95 -4.89 13.15
N VAL A 8 -21.05 -4.04 12.13
CA VAL A 8 -19.94 -3.65 11.25
C VAL A 8 -20.02 -2.16 10.95
N HIS A 9 -18.93 -1.45 11.22
CA HIS A 9 -18.83 0.00 11.00
C HIS A 9 -17.64 0.35 10.10
N HIS A 10 -17.84 1.29 9.17
CA HIS A 10 -16.75 2.00 8.52
C HIS A 10 -16.27 3.11 9.46
N ILE A 11 -15.01 3.07 9.85
CA ILE A 11 -14.43 3.99 10.81
C ILE A 11 -13.24 4.75 10.19
N GLU A 12 -12.62 5.63 10.98
CA GLU A 12 -11.45 6.44 10.60
C GLU A 12 -11.72 7.44 9.47
N SER A 13 -10.64 8.07 8.97
CA SER A 13 -10.72 9.26 8.14
C SER A 13 -11.46 9.04 6.81
N THR A 14 -11.45 7.83 6.26
CA THR A 14 -12.16 7.54 5.02
C THR A 14 -13.68 7.43 5.22
N ALA A 15 -14.17 7.26 6.46
CA ALA A 15 -15.58 7.25 6.78
C ALA A 15 -16.20 8.66 6.91
N ILE A 16 -15.37 9.70 6.96
CA ILE A 16 -15.81 11.08 7.19
C ILE A 16 -15.95 11.80 5.84
N PRO A 17 -17.16 12.22 5.44
CA PRO A 17 -17.34 12.96 4.20
C PRO A 17 -16.61 14.31 4.21
N GLY A 18 -15.92 14.63 3.12
CA GLY A 18 -15.33 15.95 2.88
C GLY A 18 -13.93 16.18 3.46
N ILE A 19 -13.30 15.18 4.08
CA ILE A 19 -11.90 15.29 4.55
C ILE A 19 -10.93 14.55 3.62
N LYS A 20 -9.70 15.06 3.50
CA LYS A 20 -8.61 14.35 2.82
C LYS A 20 -8.08 13.25 3.73
N ALA A 21 -8.01 12.02 3.24
CA ALA A 21 -7.52 10.86 3.97
C ALA A 21 -6.50 10.07 3.14
N LYS A 22 -5.67 9.26 3.83
CA LYS A 22 -4.92 8.20 3.14
C LYS A 22 -5.93 7.21 2.54
N PRO A 23 -5.63 6.58 1.38
CA PRO A 23 -6.54 5.64 0.72
C PRO A 23 -6.53 4.28 1.43
N ILE A 24 -6.93 4.28 2.71
CA ILE A 24 -6.98 3.11 3.60
C ILE A 24 -8.40 3.06 4.19
N ILE A 25 -9.06 1.92 4.02
CA ILE A 25 -10.41 1.70 4.56
C ILE A 25 -10.27 0.92 5.86
N ASP A 26 -10.74 1.51 6.95
CA ASP A 26 -10.74 0.91 8.27
C ASP A 26 -12.14 0.41 8.61
N ILE A 27 -12.25 -0.88 8.93
CA ILE A 27 -13.52 -1.54 9.26
C ILE A 27 -13.45 -2.04 10.69
N LEU A 28 -14.40 -1.62 11.52
CA LEU A 28 -14.60 -2.13 12.86
C LEU A 28 -15.69 -3.21 12.83
N VAL A 29 -15.35 -4.42 13.24
CA VAL A 29 -16.30 -5.52 13.38
C VAL A 29 -16.52 -5.79 14.86
N VAL A 30 -17.76 -5.67 15.31
CA VAL A 30 -18.18 -6.01 16.67
C VAL A 30 -18.60 -7.47 16.69
N VAL A 31 -18.05 -8.24 17.62
CA VAL A 31 -18.32 -9.68 17.76
C VAL A 31 -18.78 -10.01 19.17
N SER A 32 -19.55 -11.09 19.31
CA SER A 32 -20.00 -11.62 20.60
C SER A 32 -18.86 -12.27 21.39
N ASP A 33 -17.92 -12.92 20.70
CA ASP A 33 -16.71 -13.49 21.28
C ASP A 33 -15.49 -13.20 20.41
N ILE A 34 -14.50 -12.51 20.99
CA ILE A 34 -13.24 -12.20 20.32
C ILE A 34 -12.35 -13.44 20.14
N GLY A 35 -12.43 -14.42 21.05
CA GLY A 35 -11.63 -15.65 20.98
C GLY A 35 -11.99 -16.50 19.77
N GLU A 36 -13.27 -16.51 19.38
CA GLU A 36 -13.72 -17.25 18.21
C GLU A 36 -13.16 -16.69 16.89
N VAL A 37 -12.81 -15.39 16.86
CA VAL A 37 -12.26 -14.73 15.66
C VAL A 37 -10.97 -15.42 15.18
N ASP A 38 -10.18 -16.00 16.09
CA ASP A 38 -8.95 -16.71 15.73
C ASP A 38 -9.21 -17.93 14.84
N SER A 39 -10.38 -18.55 14.94
CA SER A 39 -10.78 -19.68 14.08
C SER A 39 -10.96 -19.27 12.60
N TYR A 40 -11.15 -17.98 12.33
CA TYR A 40 -11.33 -17.43 10.99
C TYR A 40 -10.01 -16.99 10.34
N ASN A 41 -8.86 -17.09 11.02
CA ASN A 41 -7.57 -16.65 10.50
C ASN A 41 -7.23 -17.28 9.14
N CYS A 42 -7.46 -18.59 8.96
CA CYS A 42 -7.24 -19.27 7.69
C CYS A 42 -8.13 -18.73 6.57
N CYS A 43 -9.43 -18.54 6.84
CA CYS A 43 -10.37 -17.97 5.86
C CYS A 43 -9.97 -16.53 5.48
N MET A 44 -9.54 -15.73 6.45
CA MET A 44 -9.08 -14.36 6.21
C MET A 44 -7.80 -14.33 5.36
N ALA A 45 -6.88 -15.27 5.57
CA ALA A 45 -5.67 -15.42 4.77
C ALA A 45 -5.98 -15.78 3.31
N GLU A 46 -6.93 -16.68 3.06
CA GLU A 46 -7.40 -17.03 1.70
C GLU A 46 -7.99 -15.81 0.97
N LEU A 47 -8.59 -14.87 1.72
CA LEU A 47 -9.09 -13.60 1.20
C LEU A 47 -8.01 -12.51 1.06
N GLY A 48 -6.76 -12.83 1.36
CA GLY A 48 -5.59 -11.95 1.22
C GLY A 48 -5.37 -10.99 2.41
N TYR A 49 -5.95 -11.27 3.57
CA TYR A 49 -5.65 -10.56 4.82
C TYR A 49 -4.50 -11.23 5.57
N VAL A 50 -3.73 -10.44 6.31
CA VAL A 50 -2.74 -10.92 7.28
C VAL A 50 -3.29 -10.70 8.68
N ALA A 51 -3.36 -11.77 9.47
CA ALA A 51 -3.76 -11.70 10.87
C ALA A 51 -2.60 -11.19 11.73
N MET A 52 -2.82 -10.10 12.45
CA MET A 52 -1.82 -9.41 13.28
C MET A 52 -2.03 -9.65 14.78
N GLY A 53 -3.04 -10.45 15.16
CA GLY A 53 -3.43 -10.65 16.55
C GLY A 53 -3.92 -9.37 17.21
N GLU A 54 -3.53 -9.15 18.47
CA GLU A 54 -3.92 -7.96 19.25
C GLU A 54 -3.26 -6.66 18.75
N TYR A 55 -2.04 -6.78 18.24
CA TYR A 55 -1.26 -5.68 17.67
C TYR A 55 -1.20 -4.44 18.58
N GLY A 56 -0.95 -4.64 19.88
CA GLY A 56 -0.81 -3.57 20.87
C GLY A 56 -2.11 -3.10 21.52
N ILE A 57 -3.27 -3.67 21.17
CA ILE A 57 -4.54 -3.40 21.85
C ILE A 57 -5.11 -4.71 22.38
N GLN A 58 -5.21 -4.81 23.70
CA GLN A 58 -5.72 -6.00 24.38
C GLN A 58 -7.13 -6.34 23.88
N ARG A 59 -7.40 -7.64 23.64
CA ARG A 59 -8.70 -8.14 23.15
C ARG A 59 -9.11 -7.59 21.78
N ARG A 60 -8.17 -7.16 20.95
CA ARG A 60 -8.40 -6.89 19.52
C ARG A 60 -7.99 -8.09 18.67
N ARG A 61 -8.60 -8.25 17.50
CA ARG A 61 -8.03 -9.02 16.39
C ARG A 61 -7.92 -8.11 15.18
N PHE A 62 -6.69 -7.81 14.79
CA PHE A 62 -6.39 -6.88 13.73
C PHE A 62 -5.99 -7.62 12.46
N PHE A 63 -6.60 -7.24 11.34
CA PHE A 63 -6.34 -7.82 10.04
C PHE A 63 -5.99 -6.72 9.06
N ILE A 64 -4.94 -6.94 8.27
CA ILE A 64 -4.54 -5.99 7.22
C ILE A 64 -4.63 -6.64 5.86
N LYS A 65 -5.16 -5.92 4.87
CA LYS A 65 -5.16 -6.31 3.46
C LYS A 65 -4.60 -5.18 2.63
N GLY A 66 -3.80 -5.52 1.62
CA GLY A 66 -3.22 -4.52 0.73
C GLY A 66 -2.02 -3.76 1.28
N GLY A 67 -1.42 -4.19 2.40
CA GLY A 67 -0.13 -3.69 2.90
C GLY A 67 1.09 -4.19 2.10
N ASN A 68 0.91 -4.49 0.81
CA ASN A 68 2.03 -4.90 -0.03
C ASN A 68 2.95 -3.69 -0.20
N LYS A 69 4.17 -3.82 0.33
CA LYS A 69 5.22 -2.79 0.19
C LYS A 69 5.40 -2.36 -1.26
N GLU A 70 5.14 -3.23 -2.23
CA GLU A 70 5.18 -2.88 -3.65
C GLU A 70 4.09 -1.86 -4.05
N ILE A 71 2.87 -1.96 -3.50
CA ILE A 71 1.81 -0.99 -3.78
C ILE A 71 2.18 0.38 -3.20
N GLU A 72 2.62 0.40 -1.94
CA GLU A 72 3.06 1.64 -1.28
C GLU A 72 4.26 2.25 -2.00
N ARG A 73 5.24 1.42 -2.38
CA ARG A 73 6.39 1.81 -3.19
C ARG A 73 5.95 2.45 -4.50
N HIS A 74 5.03 1.84 -5.25
CA HIS A 74 4.54 2.40 -6.50
C HIS A 74 3.80 3.73 -6.32
N ILE A 75 2.98 3.86 -5.26
CA ILE A 75 2.29 5.12 -4.94
C ILE A 75 3.31 6.20 -4.58
N ASN A 76 4.29 5.89 -3.73
CA ASN A 76 5.33 6.83 -3.33
C ASN A 76 6.19 7.26 -4.52
N PHE A 77 6.58 6.33 -5.38
CA PHE A 77 7.31 6.63 -6.63
C PHE A 77 6.53 7.61 -7.52
N ARG A 78 5.22 7.36 -7.72
CA ARG A 78 4.34 8.24 -8.50
C ARG A 78 4.24 9.63 -7.87
N ASP A 79 3.88 9.71 -6.59
CA ASP A 79 3.63 10.98 -5.90
C ASP A 79 4.91 11.82 -5.81
N TYR A 80 6.07 11.17 -5.63
CA TYR A 80 7.36 11.83 -5.68
C TYR A 80 7.60 12.48 -7.04
N LEU A 81 7.47 11.74 -8.15
CA LEU A 81 7.70 12.29 -9.48
C LEU A 81 6.70 13.40 -9.87
N ILE A 82 5.45 13.31 -9.42
CA ILE A 82 4.46 14.40 -9.59
C ILE A 82 4.97 15.71 -8.96
N ASN A 83 5.62 15.63 -7.81
CA ASN A 83 6.13 16.78 -7.07
C ASN A 83 7.57 17.19 -7.46
N HIS A 84 8.24 16.41 -8.33
CA HIS A 84 9.62 16.66 -8.77
C HIS A 84 9.70 16.61 -10.31
N PRO A 85 9.14 17.62 -11.00
CA PRO A 85 8.97 17.59 -12.46
C PRO A 85 10.28 17.46 -13.23
N ASN A 86 11.39 17.96 -12.70
CA ASN A 86 12.71 17.81 -13.31
C ASN A 86 13.13 16.33 -13.34
N GLU A 87 12.92 15.57 -12.26
CA GLU A 87 13.25 14.14 -12.22
C GLU A 87 12.25 13.30 -13.02
N ALA A 88 10.98 13.72 -13.09
CA ALA A 88 10.02 13.11 -14.00
C ALA A 88 10.45 13.27 -15.47
N LYS A 89 11.00 14.44 -15.83
CA LYS A 89 11.56 14.69 -17.16
C LYS A 89 12.79 13.81 -17.44
N GLU A 90 13.70 13.68 -16.49
CA GLU A 90 14.84 12.74 -16.60
C GLU A 90 14.36 11.30 -16.82
N TYR A 91 13.32 10.89 -16.08
CA TYR A 91 12.75 9.55 -16.23
C TYR A 91 12.13 9.33 -17.61
N SER A 92 11.43 10.33 -18.16
CA SER A 92 10.87 10.25 -19.52
C SER A 92 11.97 10.08 -20.57
N GLN A 93 13.00 10.93 -20.52
CA GLN A 93 14.13 10.88 -21.45
C GLN A 93 14.88 9.55 -21.37
N LEU A 94 15.01 8.97 -20.17
CA LEU A 94 15.59 7.64 -20.00
C LEU A 94 14.74 6.58 -20.71
N LYS A 95 13.42 6.60 -20.54
CA LYS A 95 12.52 5.63 -21.19
C LYS A 95 12.59 5.74 -22.71
N GLU A 96 12.60 6.95 -23.26
CA GLU A 96 12.73 7.20 -24.70
C GLU A 96 14.03 6.60 -25.24
N LYS A 97 15.18 6.94 -24.64
CA LYS A 97 16.49 6.40 -25.02
C LYS A 97 16.56 4.87 -24.94
N LEU A 98 15.96 4.27 -23.90
CA LEU A 98 15.96 2.82 -23.73
C LEU A 98 15.02 2.13 -24.73
N ALA A 99 13.88 2.74 -25.06
CA ALA A 99 12.94 2.21 -26.04
C ALA A 99 13.56 2.22 -27.45
N GLU A 100 14.29 3.27 -27.80
CA GLU A 100 15.05 3.34 -29.06
C GLU A 100 16.19 2.32 -29.13
N LYS A 101 16.91 2.12 -28.01
CA LYS A 101 18.04 1.19 -27.95
C LYS A 101 17.63 -0.28 -27.91
N TYR A 102 16.51 -0.58 -27.27
CA TYR A 102 16.06 -1.95 -27.00
C TYR A 102 14.66 -2.22 -27.60
N THR A 103 14.46 -1.86 -28.87
CA THR A 103 13.17 -1.92 -29.58
C THR A 103 12.49 -3.28 -29.50
N TYR A 104 13.28 -4.37 -29.54
CA TYR A 104 12.77 -5.76 -29.53
C TYR A 104 13.25 -6.57 -28.31
N ASP A 105 13.89 -5.92 -27.33
CA ASP A 105 14.43 -6.57 -26.13
C ASP A 105 13.84 -5.91 -24.88
N ILE A 106 12.64 -6.38 -24.51
CA ILE A 106 11.91 -5.84 -23.37
C ILE A 106 12.64 -6.05 -22.04
N ASP A 107 13.39 -7.14 -21.91
CA ASP A 107 14.13 -7.44 -20.68
C ASP A 107 15.26 -6.44 -20.46
N SER A 108 16.00 -6.09 -21.51
CA SER A 108 17.03 -5.05 -21.44
C SER A 108 16.44 -3.66 -21.22
N TYR A 109 15.27 -3.36 -21.80
CA TYR A 109 14.53 -2.13 -21.48
C TYR A 109 14.14 -2.05 -20.00
N VAL A 110 13.61 -3.13 -19.42
CA VAL A 110 13.25 -3.19 -18.00
C VAL A 110 14.49 -3.03 -17.13
N ARG A 111 15.54 -3.84 -17.37
CA ARG A 111 16.80 -3.78 -16.61
C ARG A 111 17.45 -2.40 -16.68
N GLY A 112 17.40 -1.74 -17.84
CA GLY A 112 17.95 -0.40 -18.05
C GLY A 112 17.34 0.67 -17.13
N LYS A 113 16.10 0.47 -16.66
CA LYS A 113 15.43 1.41 -15.75
C LYS A 113 15.77 1.18 -14.27
N ASN A 114 16.24 -0.02 -13.89
CA ASN A 114 16.36 -0.43 -12.48
C ASN A 114 17.18 0.54 -11.64
N LYS A 115 18.34 1.00 -12.15
CA LYS A 115 19.19 1.95 -11.42
C LYS A 115 18.47 3.27 -11.12
N PHE A 116 17.72 3.78 -12.10
CA PHE A 116 16.96 5.02 -11.92
C PHE A 116 15.77 4.80 -10.99
N ILE A 117 15.04 3.70 -11.18
CA ILE A 117 13.88 3.37 -10.35
C ILE A 117 14.28 3.26 -8.88
N ASN A 118 15.34 2.52 -8.56
CA ASN A 118 15.81 2.37 -7.19
C ASN A 118 16.23 3.71 -6.56
N LYS A 119 16.90 4.58 -7.33
CA LYS A 119 17.26 5.94 -6.87
C LYS A 119 16.01 6.76 -6.52
N ILE A 120 14.97 6.70 -7.34
CA ILE A 120 13.72 7.42 -7.07
C ILE A 120 12.97 6.79 -5.90
N ASP A 121 12.97 5.47 -5.76
CA ASP A 121 12.33 4.80 -4.61
C ASP A 121 12.96 5.27 -3.27
N GLU A 122 14.29 5.37 -3.19
CA GLU A 122 14.99 5.90 -2.01
C GLU A 122 14.60 7.36 -1.71
N LYS A 123 14.60 8.20 -2.75
CA LYS A 123 14.21 9.61 -2.62
C LYS A 123 12.74 9.79 -2.24
N ALA A 124 11.86 9.00 -2.85
CA ALA A 124 10.43 8.99 -2.58
C ALA A 124 10.15 8.61 -1.13
N LYS A 125 10.88 7.61 -0.62
CA LYS A 125 10.80 7.22 0.80
C LYS A 125 11.23 8.36 1.72
N ALA A 126 12.40 8.95 1.50
CA ALA A 126 12.90 10.06 2.32
C ALA A 126 11.99 11.30 2.26
N TRP A 127 11.45 11.61 1.08
CA TRP A 127 10.48 12.69 0.90
C TRP A 127 9.18 12.44 1.67
N LYS A 128 8.67 11.21 1.66
CA LYS A 128 7.45 10.84 2.39
C LYS A 128 7.64 10.92 3.91
N GLU A 129 8.79 10.50 4.41
CA GLU A 129 9.14 10.59 5.83
C GLU A 129 9.17 12.05 6.32
N ASN A 130 9.65 12.98 5.49
CA ASN A 130 9.68 14.41 5.80
C ASN A 130 8.31 15.11 5.76
N GLN A 131 7.30 14.53 5.10
CA GLN A 131 5.93 15.05 5.08
C GLN A 131 5.07 14.60 6.26
N THR A 132 5.52 13.58 7.00
CA THR A 132 4.76 12.96 8.08
C THR A 132 5.24 13.44 9.47
N LYS A 133 6.28 14.28 9.49
CA LYS A 133 6.69 15.07 10.66
C LYS A 133 6.00 16.43 10.64
#